data_AF-A0A9E5BWE1-F1
#
_entry.id   AF-A0A9E5BWE1-F1
#
_cell.length_a   1.000
_cell.length_b   1.000
_cell.length_c   1.000
_cell.angle_alpha   90.00
_cell.angle_beta   90.00
_cell.angle_gamma   90.00
#
_symmetry.space_group_name_H-M   'P 1'
#
loop_
_entity.id
_entity.type
_entity.pdbx_description
1 polymer ?
#
loop_
_entity_poly.entity_id
_entity_poly.type
_entity_poly.pdbx_seq_one_letter_code
_entity_poly.pdbx_strand_id
1 'polypeptide(L)'
;AAGYSEPQAMRILAESLGVPAEAIQTDGLGTRTFTTCERALSTFGIGRALLITQNYHLPRALVICAGLGMDAVGVSADLRPYNPRAIRYWETREIPATLVALVEITIAGLR
;
A
#
# COMPACT_ATOMS: atom_id res chain seq x y z
N ALA A 1 0.66 0.82 25.89
CA ALA A 1 1.31 2.06 25.40
C ALA A 1 0.56 2.52 24.16
N ALA A 2 -0.11 3.67 24.20
CA ALA A 2 -0.81 4.22 23.04
C ALA A 2 0.24 4.78 22.07
N GLY A 3 0.85 3.88 21.28
CA GLY A 3 1.80 4.25 20.24
C GLY A 3 1.09 4.97 19.09
N TYR A 4 1.82 5.84 18.40
CA TYR A 4 1.37 6.50 17.18
C TYR A 4 0.91 5.44 16.15
N SER A 5 -0.32 5.56 15.66
CA SER A 5 -0.90 4.70 14.62
C SER A 5 -1.05 5.50 13.34
N GLU A 6 -0.27 5.17 12.31
CA GLU A 6 -0.34 5.82 11.00
C GLU A 6 -1.78 5.80 10.42
N PRO A 7 -2.52 4.68 10.40
CA PRO A 7 -3.91 4.67 9.93
C PRO A 7 -4.83 5.60 10.73
N GLN A 8 -4.63 5.70 12.05
CA GLN A 8 -5.46 6.58 12.87
C GLN A 8 -5.15 8.06 12.60
N ALA A 9 -3.87 8.42 12.41
CA ALA A 9 -3.48 9.77 12.03
C ALA A 9 -4.06 10.16 10.66
N MET A 10 -4.02 9.25 9.69
CA MET A 10 -4.62 9.46 8.37
C MET A 10 -6.15 9.58 8.43
N ARG A 11 -6.82 8.78 9.28
CA ARG A 11 -8.27 8.90 9.51
C ARG A 11 -8.63 10.28 10.03
N ILE A 12 -7.95 10.75 11.08
CA ILE A 12 -8.20 12.08 11.67
C ILE A 12 -8.01 13.17 10.60
N LEU A 13 -6.96 13.06 9.78
CA LEU A 13 -6.73 14.01 8.69
C LEU A 13 -7.87 13.97 7.67
N ALA A 14 -8.31 12.80 7.21
CA ALA A 14 -9.39 12.66 6.24
C ALA A 14 -10.72 13.21 6.77
N GLU A 15 -11.07 12.91 8.03
CA GLU A 15 -12.26 13.47 8.68
C GLU A 15 -12.17 15.00 8.78
N SER A 16 -10.99 15.56 9.11
CA SER A 16 -10.78 17.01 9.17
C SER A 16 -10.91 17.71 7.81
N LEU A 17 -10.72 16.97 6.71
CA LEU A 17 -10.91 17.44 5.34
C LEU A 17 -12.35 17.23 4.83
N GLY A 18 -13.25 16.73 5.69
CA GLY A 18 -14.68 16.57 5.38
C GLY A 18 -15.08 15.20 4.83
N VAL A 19 -14.20 14.20 4.86
CA VAL A 19 -14.58 12.83 4.49
C VAL A 19 -15.46 12.24 5.61
N PRO A 20 -16.66 11.72 5.30
CA PRO A 20 -17.53 11.11 6.31
C PRO A 20 -16.85 9.92 7.01
N ALA A 21 -17.04 9.78 8.31
CA ALA A 21 -16.40 8.76 9.14
C ALA A 21 -16.75 7.32 8.69
N GLU A 22 -17.95 7.13 8.17
CA GLU A 22 -18.48 5.88 7.59
C GLU A 22 -17.85 5.53 6.23
N ALA A 23 -17.26 6.50 5.53
CA ALA A 23 -16.52 6.28 4.29
C ALA A 23 -15.05 5.90 4.54
N ILE A 24 -14.60 5.87 5.80
CA ILE A 24 -13.22 5.60 6.18
C ILE A 24 -13.12 4.27 6.93
N GLN A 25 -12.49 3.30 6.28
CA GLN A 25 -12.06 2.05 6.91
C GLN A 25 -10.55 2.09 7.12
N THR A 26 -10.11 1.88 8.36
CA THR A 26 -8.68 1.77 8.70
C THR A 26 -8.26 0.32 8.84
N ASP A 27 -7.09 -0.04 8.32
CA ASP A 27 -6.46 -1.34 8.54
C ASP A 27 -5.17 -1.20 9.37
N GLY A 28 -5.21 -1.64 10.63
CA GLY A 28 -4.05 -1.62 11.53
C GLY A 28 -3.09 -2.80 11.34
N LEU A 29 -3.43 -3.79 10.51
CA LEU A 29 -2.65 -5.02 10.31
C LEU A 29 -1.96 -5.09 8.94
N GLY A 30 -2.17 -4.08 8.08
CA GLY A 30 -1.52 -3.90 6.78
C GLY A 30 -0.06 -3.43 6.87
N THR A 31 0.75 -4.02 7.75
CA THR A 31 2.11 -3.55 8.07
C THR A 31 3.13 -3.75 6.94
N ARG A 32 2.78 -4.51 5.90
CA ARG A 32 3.57 -4.71 4.67
C ARG A 32 2.68 -4.47 3.45
N THR A 33 3.30 -4.14 2.32
CA THR A 33 2.58 -3.96 1.05
C THR A 33 1.80 -5.22 0.66
N PHE A 34 2.41 -6.40 0.85
CA PHE A 34 1.73 -7.67 0.57
C PHE A 34 0.50 -7.88 1.43
N THR A 35 0.63 -7.71 2.75
CA THR A 35 -0.51 -7.87 3.67
C THR A 35 -1.58 -6.82 3.42
N THR A 36 -1.22 -5.62 2.96
CA THR A 36 -2.19 -4.61 2.53
C THR A 36 -3.04 -5.09 1.36
N CYS A 37 -2.43 -5.55 0.25
CA CYS A 37 -3.19 -6.04 -0.92
C CYS A 37 -3.99 -7.33 -0.57
N GLU A 38 -3.40 -8.27 0.18
CA GLU A 38 -4.07 -9.51 0.59
C GLU A 38 -5.30 -9.25 1.46
N ARG A 39 -5.18 -8.33 2.43
CA ARG A 39 -6.28 -7.99 3.34
C ARG A 39 -7.35 -7.16 2.67
N ALA A 40 -6.97 -6.27 1.74
CA ALA A 40 -7.93 -5.56 0.90
C ALA A 40 -8.93 -6.53 0.25
N LEU A 41 -8.45 -7.64 -0.31
CA LEU A 41 -9.29 -8.69 -0.88
C LEU A 41 -10.00 -9.52 0.21
N SER A 42 -9.23 -10.20 1.07
CA SER A 42 -9.75 -11.25 1.97
C SER A 42 -10.56 -10.73 3.15
N THR A 43 -10.20 -9.56 3.68
CA THR A 43 -10.83 -8.97 4.87
C THR A 43 -11.87 -7.92 4.49
N PHE A 44 -11.60 -7.11 3.46
CA PHE A 44 -12.45 -5.98 3.10
C PHE A 44 -13.25 -6.18 1.81
N GLY A 45 -13.04 -7.27 1.07
CA GLY A 45 -13.77 -7.57 -0.16
C GLY A 45 -13.49 -6.61 -1.32
N ILE A 46 -12.36 -5.88 -1.27
CA ILE A 46 -11.98 -4.88 -2.26
C ILE A 46 -11.30 -5.58 -3.44
N GLY A 47 -12.08 -5.83 -4.50
CA GLY A 47 -11.57 -6.39 -5.76
C GLY A 47 -11.05 -5.35 -6.76
N ARG A 48 -11.33 -4.07 -6.53
CA ARG A 48 -10.88 -2.94 -7.36
C ARG A 48 -10.51 -1.74 -6.50
N ALA A 49 -9.34 -1.14 -6.73
CA ALA A 49 -8.83 -0.06 -5.89
C ALA A 49 -8.03 1.00 -6.66
N LEU A 50 -8.09 2.24 -6.17
CA LEU A 50 -7.06 3.24 -6.43
C LEU A 50 -5.99 3.12 -5.34
N LEU A 51 -4.77 2.81 -5.73
CA LEU A 51 -3.64 2.65 -4.83
C LEU A 51 -2.82 3.94 -4.80
N ILE A 52 -2.83 4.64 -3.66
CA ILE A 52 -2.17 5.93 -3.49
C ILE A 52 -0.94 5.74 -2.58
N THR A 53 0.26 5.91 -3.13
CA THR A 53 1.52 5.81 -2.38
C THR A 53 2.65 6.53 -3.11
N GLN A 54 3.86 6.53 -2.56
CA GLN A 54 5.02 7.20 -3.18
C GLN A 54 5.38 6.53 -4.51
N ASN A 55 5.85 7.33 -5.48
CA ASN A 55 6.13 6.85 -6.84
C ASN A 55 7.11 5.68 -6.89
N TYR A 56 8.12 5.67 -6.03
CA TYR A 56 9.12 4.60 -6.01
C TYR A 56 8.55 3.27 -5.46
N HIS A 57 7.47 3.27 -4.67
CA HIS A 57 6.82 2.06 -4.14
C HIS A 57 5.71 1.51 -5.03
N LEU A 58 5.11 2.36 -5.86
CA LEU A 58 3.96 2.06 -6.70
C LEU A 58 4.13 0.81 -7.58
N PRO A 59 5.25 0.63 -8.32
CA PRO A 59 5.40 -0.53 -9.21
C PRO A 59 5.26 -1.86 -8.48
N ARG A 60 5.96 -2.03 -7.36
CA ARG A 60 5.90 -3.27 -6.57
C ARG A 60 4.51 -3.50 -5.99
N ALA A 61 3.87 -2.45 -5.50
CA ALA A 61 2.55 -2.57 -4.90
C ALA A 61 1.49 -2.98 -5.94
N LEU A 62 1.55 -2.41 -7.15
CA LEU A 62 0.70 -2.81 -8.27
C LEU A 62 0.94 -4.25 -8.71
N VAL A 63 2.20 -4.69 -8.78
CA VAL A 63 2.54 -6.09 -9.09
C VAL A 63 1.92 -7.04 -8.07
N ILE A 64 2.01 -6.73 -6.78
CA ILE A 64 1.41 -7.56 -5.73
C ILE A 64 -0.11 -7.61 -5.85
N CYS A 65 -0.74 -6.46 -5.93
CA CYS A 65 -2.18 -6.37 -6.00
C CYS A 65 -2.73 -7.11 -7.25
N ALA A 66 -2.09 -6.93 -8.41
CA ALA A 66 -2.44 -7.67 -9.63
C ALA A 66 -2.19 -9.17 -9.50
N GLY A 67 -1.07 -9.58 -8.91
CA GLY A 67 -0.73 -10.98 -8.66
C GLY A 67 -1.70 -11.69 -7.71
N LEU A 68 -2.34 -10.95 -6.80
CA LEU A 68 -3.41 -11.44 -5.94
C LEU A 68 -4.81 -11.36 -6.58
N GLY A 69 -4.91 -10.88 -7.82
CA GLY A 69 -6.17 -10.78 -8.56
C GLY A 69 -6.99 -9.51 -8.32
N MET A 70 -6.41 -8.46 -7.74
CA MET A 70 -7.07 -7.16 -7.57
C MET A 70 -6.84 -6.24 -8.78
N ASP A 71 -7.89 -5.61 -9.27
CA ASP A 71 -7.82 -4.55 -10.28
C ASP A 71 -7.39 -3.23 -9.62
N ALA A 72 -6.09 -2.97 -9.59
CA ALA A 72 -5.52 -1.80 -8.95
C ALA A 72 -4.96 -0.79 -9.96
N VAL A 73 -5.33 0.49 -9.78
CA VAL A 73 -4.76 1.61 -10.52
C VAL A 73 -3.93 2.47 -9.56
N GLY A 74 -2.69 2.77 -9.94
CA GLY A 74 -1.75 3.50 -9.11
C GLY A 74 -1.82 5.01 -9.28
N VAL A 75 -1.73 5.75 -8.18
CA VAL A 75 -1.66 7.22 -8.16
C VAL A 75 -0.52 7.66 -7.25
N SER A 76 0.39 8.47 -7.77
CA SER A 76 1.51 9.00 -6.98
C SER A 76 1.03 9.99 -5.93
N ALA A 77 1.48 9.80 -4.70
CA ALA A 77 1.28 10.70 -3.57
C ALA A 77 2.41 11.74 -3.42
N ASP A 78 3.38 11.75 -4.33
CA ASP A 78 4.55 12.63 -4.24
C ASP A 78 4.14 14.10 -4.40
N LEU A 79 4.19 14.86 -3.31
CA LEU A 79 3.85 16.30 -3.32
C LEU A 79 5.07 17.19 -3.56
N ARG A 80 6.28 16.66 -3.39
CA ARG A 80 7.54 17.41 -3.46
C ARG A 80 8.68 16.50 -3.93
N PRO A 81 9.73 17.06 -4.55
CA PRO A 81 10.96 16.31 -4.81
C PRO A 81 11.59 15.83 -3.50
N TYR A 82 12.01 14.58 -3.48
CA TYR A 82 12.77 14.00 -2.38
C TYR A 82 14.26 14.29 -2.53
N ASN A 83 15.02 14.09 -1.44
CA ASN A 83 16.47 14.13 -1.50
C ASN A 83 17.00 13.07 -2.49
N PRO A 84 17.87 13.42 -3.45
CA PRO A 84 18.38 12.49 -4.46
C PRO A 84 19.07 11.24 -3.90
N ARG A 85 19.75 11.36 -2.76
CA ARG A 85 20.40 10.21 -2.10
C ARG A 85 19.36 9.26 -1.52
N ALA A 86 18.29 9.80 -0.94
CA ALA A 86 17.23 9.01 -0.34
C ALA A 86 16.43 8.26 -1.42
N ILE A 87 16.08 8.94 -2.52
CA ILE A 87 15.43 8.30 -3.67
C ILE A 87 16.25 7.16 -4.22
N ARG A 88 17.54 7.38 -4.48
CA ARG A 88 18.42 6.32 -4.99
C ARG A 88 18.49 5.13 -4.04
N TYR A 89 18.50 5.36 -2.73
CA TYR A 89 18.47 4.28 -1.76
C TYR A 89 17.14 3.52 -1.81
N TRP A 90 16.01 4.22 -1.83
CA TRP A 90 14.70 3.56 -1.88
C TRP A 90 14.48 2.80 -3.19
N GLU A 91 14.78 3.40 -4.34
CA GLU A 91 14.68 2.74 -5.65
C GLU A 91 15.52 1.46 -5.72
N THR A 92 16.76 1.50 -5.20
CA THR A 92 17.61 0.29 -5.18
C THR A 92 17.09 -0.77 -4.22
N ARG A 93 16.52 -0.38 -3.06
CA ARG A 93 15.84 -1.29 -2.12
C ARG A 93 14.60 -1.96 -2.74
N GLU A 94 13.92 -1.29 -3.66
CA GLU A 94 12.72 -1.86 -4.29
C GLU A 94 13.03 -3.05 -5.20
N ILE A 95 14.25 -3.18 -5.72
CA ILE A 95 14.64 -4.32 -6.57
C ILE A 95 14.52 -5.65 -5.80
N PRO A 96 15.24 -5.88 -4.68
CA PRO A 96 15.09 -7.11 -3.92
C PRO A 96 13.69 -7.26 -3.31
N ALA A 97 13.06 -6.16 -2.88
CA ALA A 97 11.71 -6.21 -2.35
C ALA A 97 10.69 -6.68 -3.40
N THR A 98 10.89 -6.33 -4.67
CA THR A 98 10.01 -6.77 -5.78
C THR A 98 10.23 -8.24 -6.09
N LEU A 99 11.47 -8.74 -6.02
CA LEU A 99 11.73 -10.17 -6.15
C LEU A 99 11.04 -10.98 -5.04
N VAL A 100 11.11 -10.51 -3.80
CA VAL A 100 10.38 -11.13 -2.67
C VAL A 100 8.88 -11.11 -2.93
N ALA A 101 8.34 -9.99 -3.41
CA ALA A 101 6.93 -9.88 -3.75
C ALA A 101 6.48 -10.94 -4.78
N LEU A 102 7.27 -11.19 -5.83
CA LEU A 102 6.97 -12.21 -6.83
C LEU A 102 6.94 -13.62 -6.21
N VAL A 103 7.84 -13.92 -5.27
CA VAL A 103 7.83 -15.19 -4.53
C VAL A 103 6.58 -15.30 -3.65
N GLU A 104 6.24 -14.24 -2.92
CA GLU A 104 5.03 -14.21 -2.06
C GLU A 104 3.75 -14.45 -2.89
N ILE A 105 3.63 -13.80 -4.06
CA ILE A 105 2.51 -14.00 -5.00
C ILE A 105 2.46 -15.45 -5.49
N THR A 106 3.60 -16.01 -5.88
CA THR A 106 3.66 -17.40 -6.38
C THR A 106 3.21 -18.40 -5.31
N ILE A 107 3.65 -18.22 -4.06
CA ILE A 107 3.24 -19.07 -2.93
C ILE A 107 1.75 -18.89 -2.64
N ALA A 108 1.23 -17.67 -2.71
CA ALA A 108 -0.18 -17.39 -2.49
C ALA A 108 -1.08 -18.04 -3.55
N GLY A 109 -0.68 -18.00 -4.83
CA GLY A 109 -1.43 -18.63 -5.92
C GLY A 109 -1.39 -20.17 -5.93
N LEU A 110 -0.53 -20.79 -5.12
CA LEU A 110 -0.51 -22.25 -4.91
C LEU A 110 -1.50 -22.73 -3.84
N ARG A 111 -2.18 -21.81 -3.15
CA ARG A 111 -3.19 -22.11 -2.12
C ARG A 111 -4.59 -22.08 -2.73
#